data_AF-C2E7M8-F1
#
_entry.id   AF-C2E7M8-F1
#
_cell.length_a   1.000
_cell.length_b   1.000
_cell.length_c   1.000
_cell.angle_alpha   90.00
_cell.angle_beta   90.00
_cell.angle_gamma   90.00
#
_symmetry.space_group_name_H-M   'P 1'
#
loop_
_entity.id
_entity.type
_entity.pdbx_description
1 polymer ?
#
loop_
_entity_poly.entity_id
_entity_poly.type
_entity_poly.pdbx_seq_one_letter_code
_entity_poly.pdbx_strand_id
1 'polypeptide(L)'
;MIPTVFQGTWYQTDRYSKTARKFIITKHTIMDSVVYQKTYPNLNHRSEKNNKVYAGDASMVSFEDKNGSQWLRARGFLDTVDIIYIPGTFKGNQCLYLAYSSGDIHSAMFKDKKAALKYRKYDFSKITNPLD
;
A
#
# COMPACT_ATOMS: atom_id res chain seq x y z
N MET A 1 -6.68 -1.40 12.52
CA MET A 1 -5.21 -1.57 12.60
C MET A 1 -4.77 -2.27 11.33
N ILE A 2 -3.56 -1.99 10.84
CA ILE A 2 -3.06 -2.63 9.61
C ILE A 2 -2.74 -4.12 9.90
N PRO A 3 -3.25 -5.07 9.10
CA PRO A 3 -2.94 -6.50 9.21
C PRO A 3 -1.46 -6.81 9.01
N THR A 4 -0.96 -7.86 9.67
CA THR A 4 0.47 -8.21 9.71
C THR A 4 1.06 -8.52 8.33
N VAL A 5 0.26 -8.98 7.38
CA VAL A 5 0.68 -9.27 6.00
C VAL A 5 1.24 -8.04 5.27
N PHE A 6 0.80 -6.84 5.63
CA PHE A 6 1.32 -5.58 5.06
C PHE A 6 2.49 -5.01 5.85
N GLN A 7 2.68 -5.43 7.11
CA GLN A 7 3.62 -4.80 8.02
C GLN A 7 5.08 -5.13 7.70
N GLY A 8 5.98 -4.27 8.17
CA GLY A 8 7.43 -4.40 8.11
C GLY A 8 8.08 -3.44 7.11
N THR A 9 9.38 -3.65 6.90
CA THR A 9 10.17 -2.85 5.96
C THR A 9 10.04 -3.40 4.55
N TRP A 10 9.62 -2.55 3.62
CA TRP A 10 9.60 -2.77 2.19
C TRP A 10 10.63 -1.86 1.53
N TYR A 11 11.03 -2.22 0.31
CA TYR A 11 11.96 -1.44 -0.49
C TYR A 11 11.28 -1.05 -1.79
N GLN A 12 11.08 0.26 -1.94
CA GLN A 12 10.56 0.88 -3.15
C GLN A 12 11.71 1.46 -3.97
N THR A 13 11.55 1.47 -5.28
CA THR A 13 12.57 2.02 -6.18
C THR A 13 11.92 2.61 -7.40
N ASP A 14 12.52 3.70 -7.89
CA ASP A 14 12.14 4.32 -9.14
C ASP A 14 12.91 3.67 -10.29
N ARG A 15 12.33 3.66 -11.50
CA ARG A 15 12.88 3.01 -12.70
C ARG A 15 14.37 3.32 -12.95
N TYR A 16 14.78 4.55 -12.66
CA TYR A 16 16.14 5.05 -12.91
C TYR A 16 17.02 5.10 -11.66
N SER A 17 16.47 4.84 -10.47
CA SER A 17 17.24 4.91 -9.24
C SER A 17 18.27 3.77 -9.17
N LYS A 18 19.46 4.08 -8.62
CA LYS A 18 20.47 3.09 -8.24
C LYS A 18 20.31 2.62 -6.79
N THR A 19 19.41 3.25 -6.05
CA THR A 19 19.11 2.96 -4.65
C THR A 19 17.63 2.60 -4.48
N ALA A 20 17.34 1.79 -3.47
CA ALA A 20 15.98 1.53 -3.04
C ALA A 20 15.73 2.24 -1.71
N ARG A 21 14.60 2.92 -1.62
CA ARG A 21 14.14 3.65 -0.44
C ARG A 21 13.41 2.69 0.47
N LYS A 22 13.58 2.86 1.79
CA LYS A 22 12.81 2.09 2.77
C LYS A 22 11.38 2.64 2.79
N PHE A 23 10.43 1.72 2.79
CA PHE A 23 9.02 1.98 2.97
C PHE A 23 8.51 1.15 4.13
N ILE A 24 8.23 1.78 5.28
CA ILE A 24 7.92 1.06 6.51
C ILE A 24 6.41 1.11 6.74
N ILE A 25 5.78 -0.05 6.89
CA ILE A 25 4.39 -0.15 7.30
C ILE A 25 4.38 -0.76 8.70
N THR A 26 3.78 -0.07 9.66
CA THR A 26 3.57 -0.59 11.01
C THR A 26 2.11 -0.93 11.23
N LYS A 27 1.77 -1.35 12.44
CA LYS A 27 0.38 -1.58 12.85
C LYS A 27 -0.50 -0.32 12.74
N HIS A 28 0.10 0.87 12.86
CA HIS A 28 -0.59 2.16 12.97
C HIS A 28 -0.13 3.22 11.97
N THR A 29 0.93 2.96 11.20
CA THR A 29 1.51 3.94 10.27
C THR A 29 1.82 3.31 8.93
N ILE A 30 1.72 4.12 7.89
CA ILE A 30 2.34 3.87 6.58
C ILE A 30 3.36 4.99 6.40
N MET A 31 4.64 4.62 6.27
CA MET A 31 5.75 5.55 6.47
C MET A 31 5.63 6.24 7.84
N ASP A 32 5.75 7.57 7.85
CA ASP A 32 5.61 8.41 9.03
C ASP A 32 4.17 8.93 9.21
N SER A 33 3.24 8.59 8.29
CA SER A 33 1.84 9.01 8.39
C SER A 33 1.03 8.03 9.23
N VAL A 34 0.33 8.58 10.23
CA VAL A 34 -0.63 7.82 11.04
C VAL A 34 -1.86 7.50 10.21
N VAL A 35 -2.24 6.23 10.17
CA VAL A 35 -3.41 5.80 9.39
C VAL A 35 -4.68 5.69 10.23
N TYR A 36 -5.79 6.14 9.65
CA TYR A 36 -7.12 6.00 10.25
C TYR A 36 -7.89 4.86 9.58
N GLN A 37 -8.49 3.97 10.36
CA GLN A 37 -9.39 2.94 9.82
C GLN A 37 -10.84 3.43 9.87
N LYS A 38 -11.56 3.33 8.75
CA LYS A 38 -13.00 3.60 8.72
C LYS A 38 -13.75 2.49 9.47
N THR A 39 -14.40 2.83 10.58
CA THR A 39 -15.16 1.88 11.44
C THR A 39 -16.67 1.95 11.25
N TYR A 40 -17.21 2.96 10.54
CA TYR A 40 -18.66 3.12 10.31
C TYR A 40 -19.02 3.37 8.83
N PRO A 41 -20.14 2.78 8.33
CA PRO A 41 -20.51 2.81 6.90
C PRO A 41 -21.08 4.15 6.41
N ASN A 42 -21.75 4.94 7.26
CA ASN A 42 -22.45 6.17 6.84
C ASN A 42 -21.79 7.43 7.39
N LEU A 43 -21.11 8.20 6.56
CA LEU A 43 -20.39 9.39 7.00
C LEU A 43 -20.33 10.47 5.90
N ASN A 44 -21.02 11.57 6.15
CA ASN A 44 -20.97 12.84 5.43
C ASN A 44 -19.71 13.64 5.85
N HIS A 45 -19.36 14.70 5.12
CA HIS A 45 -18.11 15.48 5.26
C HIS A 45 -17.77 15.94 6.70
N ARG A 46 -18.74 15.97 7.62
CA ARG A 46 -18.58 16.37 9.03
C ARG A 46 -17.97 15.29 9.92
N SER A 47 -18.08 14.03 9.51
CA SER A 47 -17.79 12.89 10.37
C SER A 47 -16.38 12.31 10.21
N GLU A 48 -15.73 12.58 9.07
CA GLU A 48 -14.29 12.37 8.87
C GLU A 48 -13.46 13.19 9.87
N LYS A 49 -14.00 14.31 10.36
CA LYS A 49 -13.36 15.16 11.39
C LYS A 49 -13.54 14.60 12.80
N ASN A 50 -14.66 13.93 13.08
CA ASN A 50 -15.05 13.51 14.43
C ASN A 50 -14.59 12.09 14.81
N ASN A 51 -14.25 11.25 13.83
CA ASN A 51 -13.82 9.86 14.08
C ASN A 51 -12.28 9.70 14.14
N LYS A 52 -11.53 10.78 14.39
CA LYS A 52 -10.08 10.75 14.54
C LYS A 52 -9.70 10.38 15.97
N VAL A 53 -9.19 9.17 16.18
CA VAL A 53 -8.66 8.73 17.50
C VAL A 53 -7.19 9.11 17.71
N TYR A 54 -6.53 9.74 16.72
CA TYR A 54 -5.13 10.14 16.83
C TYR A 54 -4.89 11.53 16.24
N ALA A 55 -3.92 12.26 16.80
CA ALA A 55 -3.50 13.58 16.36
C ALA A 55 -2.34 13.44 15.36
N GLY A 56 -2.65 13.24 14.08
CA GLY A 56 -1.65 13.19 13.02
C GLY A 56 -2.25 13.42 11.64
N ASP A 57 -1.56 14.15 10.78
CA ASP A 57 -2.00 14.37 9.41
C ASP A 57 -1.82 13.11 8.54
N ALA A 58 -2.81 12.90 7.67
CA ALA A 58 -2.60 12.67 6.23
C ALA A 58 -2.99 11.34 5.55
N SER A 59 -3.54 10.28 6.17
CA SER A 59 -4.11 9.16 5.36
C SER A 59 -5.21 8.31 6.01
N MET A 60 -6.28 8.04 5.26
CA MET A 60 -7.35 7.09 5.62
C MET A 60 -7.11 5.74 4.94
N VAL A 61 -7.29 4.64 5.66
CA VAL A 61 -7.16 3.28 5.13
C VAL A 61 -8.45 2.48 5.22
N SER A 62 -8.68 1.63 4.23
CA SER A 62 -9.72 0.60 4.22
C SER A 62 -9.16 -0.74 3.74
N PHE A 63 -9.82 -1.82 4.15
CA PHE A 63 -9.46 -3.18 3.78
C PHE A 63 -10.58 -3.76 2.92
N GLU A 64 -10.21 -4.36 1.80
CA GLU A 64 -11.11 -5.03 0.88
C GLU A 64 -10.62 -6.46 0.67
N ASP A 65 -11.50 -7.44 0.82
CA ASP A 65 -11.17 -8.81 0.44
C ASP A 65 -11.59 -9.03 -1.02
N LYS A 66 -10.62 -9.31 -1.89
CA LYS A 66 -10.83 -9.58 -3.32
C LYS A 66 -10.11 -10.84 -3.74
N ASN A 67 -10.87 -11.81 -4.28
CA ASN A 67 -10.34 -13.07 -4.81
C ASN A 67 -9.41 -13.82 -3.83
N GLY A 68 -9.72 -13.79 -2.53
CA GLY A 68 -8.89 -14.43 -1.49
C GLY A 68 -7.63 -13.64 -1.09
N SER A 69 -7.39 -12.46 -1.66
CA SER A 69 -6.36 -11.51 -1.23
C SER A 69 -6.98 -10.35 -0.47
N GLN A 70 -6.33 -9.97 0.62
CA GLN A 70 -6.68 -8.73 1.32
C GLN A 70 -5.96 -7.56 0.66
N TRP A 71 -6.71 -6.51 0.33
CA TRP A 71 -6.22 -5.31 -0.31
C TRP A 71 -6.27 -4.17 0.71
N LEU A 72 -5.14 -3.49 0.89
CA LEU A 72 -5.06 -2.29 1.73
C LEU A 72 -5.16 -1.07 0.82
N ARG A 73 -6.28 -0.37 0.87
CA ARG A 73 -6.44 0.93 0.19
C ARG A 73 -6.01 2.03 1.15
N ALA A 74 -5.10 2.89 0.72
CA ALA A 74 -4.70 4.10 1.43
C ALA A 74 -5.05 5.33 0.59
N ARG A 75 -5.75 6.27 1.22
CA ARG A 75 -6.16 7.54 0.64
C ARG A 75 -5.54 8.68 1.43
N GLY A 76 -4.66 9.44 0.80
CA GLY A 76 -4.20 10.70 1.37
C GLY A 76 -5.32 11.73 1.35
N PHE A 77 -5.46 12.52 2.41
CA PHE A 77 -6.48 13.58 2.46
C PHE A 77 -6.23 14.71 1.45
N LEU A 78 -4.98 14.85 0.97
CA LEU A 78 -4.56 15.82 -0.05
C LEU A 78 -4.16 15.16 -1.38
N ASP A 79 -4.22 13.82 -1.44
CA ASP A 79 -3.80 13.08 -2.63
C ASP A 79 -4.97 12.95 -3.62
N THR A 80 -4.66 13.07 -4.90
CA THR A 80 -5.64 12.95 -5.98
C THR A 80 -5.97 11.50 -6.34
N VAL A 81 -5.18 10.54 -5.86
CA VAL A 81 -5.29 9.12 -6.23
C VAL A 81 -5.10 8.24 -5.00
N ASP A 82 -5.97 7.24 -4.82
CA ASP A 82 -5.76 6.22 -3.79
C ASP A 82 -4.70 5.21 -4.28
N ILE A 83 -3.86 4.77 -3.35
CA ILE A 83 -2.92 3.67 -3.59
C ILE A 83 -3.47 2.41 -2.92
N ILE A 84 -3.52 1.32 -3.67
CA ILE A 84 -3.87 0.00 -3.17
C ILE A 84 -2.59 -0.83 -3.06
N TYR A 85 -2.33 -1.36 -1.86
CA TYR A 85 -1.28 -2.33 -1.60
C TYR A 85 -1.89 -3.73 -1.62
N ILE A 86 -1.31 -4.62 -2.42
CA ILE A 86 -1.77 -6.00 -2.59
C ILE A 86 -0.60 -6.94 -2.26
N PRO A 87 -0.72 -7.81 -1.25
CA PRO A 87 0.32 -8.78 -0.93
C PRO A 87 0.41 -9.85 -2.03
N GLY A 88 1.62 -10.24 -2.36
CA GLY A 88 1.87 -11.29 -3.35
C GLY A 88 3.32 -11.73 -3.39
N THR A 89 3.65 -12.52 -4.41
CA THR A 89 5.00 -13.02 -4.66
C THR A 89 5.39 -12.78 -6.10
N PHE A 90 6.54 -12.16 -6.36
CA PHE A 90 7.07 -11.99 -7.70
C PHE A 90 8.37 -12.75 -7.86
N LYS A 91 8.37 -13.78 -8.71
CA LYS A 91 9.54 -14.63 -9.00
C LYS A 91 10.20 -15.16 -7.71
N GLY A 92 9.38 -15.64 -6.77
CA GLY A 92 9.82 -16.17 -5.48
C GLY A 92 10.14 -15.12 -4.41
N ASN A 93 9.97 -13.82 -4.69
CA ASN A 93 10.22 -12.76 -3.72
C ASN A 93 8.90 -12.18 -3.21
N GLN A 94 8.73 -12.13 -1.89
CA GLN A 94 7.59 -11.45 -1.27
C GLN A 94 7.56 -9.97 -1.68
N CYS A 95 6.41 -9.51 -2.14
CA CYS A 95 6.21 -8.14 -2.57
C CYS A 95 4.84 -7.59 -2.17
N LEU A 96 4.75 -6.25 -2.11
CA LEU A 96 3.50 -5.52 -2.17
C LEU A 96 3.38 -4.92 -3.56
N TYR A 97 2.40 -5.38 -4.33
CA TYR A 97 2.01 -4.70 -5.56
C TYR A 97 1.32 -3.39 -5.23
N LEU A 98 1.62 -2.38 -6.03
CA LEU A 98 1.04 -1.06 -5.99
C LEU A 98 0.08 -0.94 -7.16
N ALA A 99 -1.19 -0.71 -6.84
CA ALA A 99 -2.25 -0.49 -7.82
C ALA A 99 -2.95 0.84 -7.57
N TYR A 100 -3.47 1.43 -8.65
CA TYR A 100 -4.39 2.58 -8.53
C TYR A 100 -5.79 2.11 -8.12
N SER A 101 -6.69 3.06 -7.81
CA SER A 101 -8.09 2.75 -7.44
C SER A 101 -8.84 1.87 -8.45
N SER A 102 -8.44 1.86 -9.73
CA SER A 102 -8.97 0.98 -10.79
C SER A 102 -8.57 -0.49 -10.61
N GLY A 103 -7.55 -0.78 -9.81
CA GLY A 103 -6.96 -2.10 -9.63
C GLY A 103 -5.76 -2.38 -10.54
N ASP A 104 -5.39 -1.44 -11.42
CA ASP A 104 -4.27 -1.60 -12.34
C ASP A 104 -2.94 -1.54 -11.58
N ILE A 105 -2.22 -2.66 -11.56
CA ILE A 105 -0.89 -2.75 -10.94
C ILE A 105 0.12 -1.99 -11.79
N HIS A 106 0.82 -1.04 -11.19
CA HIS A 106 1.81 -0.22 -11.89
C HIS A 106 3.23 -0.40 -11.33
N SER A 107 3.38 -0.97 -10.14
CA SER A 107 4.69 -1.19 -9.51
C SER A 107 4.62 -2.27 -8.41
N ALA A 108 5.77 -2.60 -7.84
CA ALA A 108 5.89 -3.47 -6.68
C ALA A 108 7.01 -3.02 -5.75
N MET A 109 6.82 -3.24 -4.45
CA MET A 109 7.83 -3.09 -3.41
C MET A 109 8.21 -4.46 -2.86
N PHE A 110 9.46 -4.64 -2.45
CA PHE A 110 9.97 -5.95 -2.04
C PHE A 110 10.50 -5.92 -0.60
N LYS A 111 10.44 -7.05 0.12
CA LYS A 111 11.15 -7.19 1.40
C LYS A 111 12.67 -7.17 1.24
N ASP A 112 13.17 -7.69 0.13
CA ASP A 112 14.58 -7.67 -0.20
C ASP A 112 14.95 -6.46 -1.07
N LYS A 113 15.94 -5.69 -0.60
CA LYS A 113 16.51 -4.54 -1.31
C LYS A 113 17.11 -4.93 -2.66
N LYS A 114 17.74 -6.10 -2.77
CA LYS A 114 18.34 -6.56 -4.04
C LYS A 114 17.26 -6.89 -5.06
N ALA A 115 16.19 -7.58 -4.65
CA ALA A 115 15.01 -7.82 -5.48
C ALA A 115 14.38 -6.52 -5.99
N ALA A 116 14.17 -5.53 -5.13
CA ALA A 116 13.66 -4.22 -5.53
C ALA A 116 14.49 -3.60 -6.65
N LEU A 117 15.81 -3.50 -6.45
CA LEU A 117 16.72 -2.96 -7.48
C LEU A 117 16.72 -3.80 -8.76
N LYS A 118 16.72 -5.13 -8.66
CA LYS A 118 16.73 -6.05 -9.80
C LYS A 118 15.50 -5.86 -10.69
N TYR A 119 14.33 -5.69 -10.09
CA TYR A 119 13.06 -5.64 -10.80
C TYR A 119 12.50 -4.23 -11.04
N ARG A 120 13.22 -3.16 -10.66
CA ARG A 120 12.79 -1.76 -10.83
C ARG A 120 12.39 -1.32 -12.24
N LYS A 121 12.88 -2.02 -13.27
CA LYS A 121 12.58 -1.73 -14.69
C LYS A 121 11.53 -2.68 -15.27
N TYR A 122 11.03 -3.62 -14.47
CA TYR A 122 10.00 -4.55 -14.91
C TYR A 122 8.68 -3.79 -15.10
N ASP A 123 7.95 -4.16 -16.14
CA ASP A 123 6.63 -3.62 -16.43
C ASP A 123 5.56 -4.43 -15.70
N PHE A 124 5.16 -3.92 -14.53
CA PHE A 124 4.20 -4.59 -13.65
C PHE A 124 2.75 -4.50 -14.14
N SER A 125 2.45 -3.70 -15.17
CA SER A 125 1.11 -3.67 -15.80
C SER A 125 0.69 -5.01 -16.39
N LYS A 126 1.66 -5.91 -16.61
CA LYS A 126 1.44 -7.26 -17.12
C LYS A 126 1.00 -8.26 -16.05
N ILE A 127 1.00 -7.86 -14.77
CA ILE A 127 0.52 -8.71 -13.68
C ILE A 127 -0.99 -8.60 -13.63
N THR A 128 -1.68 -9.66 -14.05
CA THR A 128 -3.14 -9.75 -14.06
C THR A 128 -3.70 -10.49 -12.84
N ASN A 129 -2.88 -11.33 -12.18
CA ASN A 129 -3.23 -11.95 -10.91
C ASN A 129 -2.03 -11.85 -9.93
N PRO A 130 -2.14 -11.03 -8.85
CA PRO A 130 -1.07 -10.89 -7.86
C PRO A 130 -0.92 -12.09 -6.90
N LEU A 131 -1.82 -13.08 -6.98
CA LEU A 131 -1.82 -14.29 -6.14
C LEU A 131 -1.28 -15.55 -6.83
N ASP A 132 -1.08 -15.53 -8.15
CA ASP A 132 -0.52 -16.65 -8.93
C ASP A 132 1.02 -16.54 -9.05
#